data_AF-A0AA43IK69-F1
#
_entry.id   AF-A0AA43IK69-F1
#
_cell.length_a   1.000
_cell.length_b   1.000
_cell.length_c   1.000
_cell.angle_alpha   90.00
_cell.angle_beta   90.00
_cell.angle_gamma   90.00
#
_symmetry.space_group_name_H-M   'P 1'
#
loop_
_entity.id
_entity.type
_entity.pdbx_description
1 polymer ?
#
loop_
_entity_poly.entity_id
_entity_poly.type
_entity_poly.pdbx_seq_one_letter_code
_entity_poly.pdbx_strand_id
1 'polypeptide(L)'
;MEATKNTQPPEETGVELIRKMRDDLLKDFLDERYIKEYLALKYNVKELSNIKIEFIKKGVKELLLIPVDILHYESMLTTLRESEGVVSVEGNQLFYAEIEKVLMRYLY
;
A
#
# COMPACT_ATOMS: atom_id res chain seq x y z
N MET A 1 -4.74 -3.63 -41.09
CA MET A 1 -5.18 -4.19 -39.80
C MET A 1 -4.45 -5.49 -39.63
N GLU A 2 -3.60 -5.64 -38.61
CA GLU A 2 -3.39 -6.94 -37.94
C GLU A 2 -2.56 -6.74 -36.66
N ALA A 3 -3.23 -7.10 -35.56
CA ALA A 3 -2.79 -7.41 -34.21
C ALA A 3 -1.53 -6.71 -33.65
N THR A 4 -1.77 -5.67 -32.87
CA THR A 4 -0.94 -5.29 -31.72
C THR A 4 -0.59 -6.53 -30.90
N LYS A 5 0.69 -6.90 -30.89
CA LYS A 5 1.23 -7.94 -30.01
C LYS A 5 0.82 -7.61 -28.58
N ASN A 6 0.01 -8.49 -27.99
CA ASN A 6 -0.22 -8.59 -26.55
C ASN A 6 1.13 -8.79 -25.86
N THR A 7 1.79 -7.70 -25.47
CA THR A 7 2.86 -7.74 -24.48
C THR A 7 2.21 -7.94 -23.12
N GLN A 8 1.99 -9.19 -22.75
CA GLN A 8 1.82 -9.56 -21.34
C GLN A 8 3.02 -8.98 -20.58
N PRO A 9 2.82 -8.20 -19.49
CA PRO A 9 3.89 -8.02 -18.53
C PRO A 9 4.24 -9.43 -18.02
N PRO A 10 5.52 -9.86 -18.05
CA PRO A 10 5.90 -11.07 -17.34
C PRO A 10 5.45 -10.92 -15.88
N GLU A 11 5.00 -12.01 -15.23
CA GLU A 11 4.44 -11.96 -13.87
C GLU A 11 5.39 -11.28 -12.86
N GLU A 12 6.70 -11.32 -13.13
CA GLU A 12 7.74 -10.54 -12.44
C GLU A 12 7.44 -9.03 -12.43
N THR A 13 6.99 -8.45 -13.54
CA THR A 13 6.65 -7.02 -13.65
C THR A 13 5.41 -6.65 -12.86
N GLY A 14 4.43 -7.55 -12.76
CA GLY A 14 3.21 -7.33 -11.98
C GLY A 14 3.49 -7.28 -10.48
N VAL A 15 4.27 -8.25 -9.98
CA VAL A 15 4.68 -8.30 -8.57
C VAL A 15 5.59 -7.12 -8.21
N GLU A 16 6.52 -6.75 -9.09
CA GLU A 16 7.36 -5.56 -8.91
C GLU A 16 6.54 -4.27 -8.89
N LEU A 17 5.52 -4.16 -9.74
CA LEU A 17 4.63 -3.00 -9.75
C LEU A 17 3.81 -2.91 -8.47
N ILE A 18 3.22 -4.02 -7.99
CA ILE A 18 2.52 -4.07 -6.70
C ILE A 18 3.45 -3.70 -5.56
N ARG A 19 4.68 -4.25 -5.53
CA ARG A 19 5.68 -3.91 -4.53
C ARG A 19 5.99 -2.42 -4.56
N LYS A 20 6.24 -1.85 -5.74
CA LYS A 20 6.52 -0.44 -5.90
C LYS A 20 5.38 0.42 -5.39
N MET A 21 4.13 0.11 -5.75
CA MET A 21 2.96 0.84 -5.31
C MET A 21 2.76 0.78 -3.79
N ARG A 22 2.91 -0.42 -3.20
CA ARG A 22 2.86 -0.60 -1.75
C ARG A 22 3.94 0.22 -1.07
N ASP A 23 5.18 0.11 -1.54
CA ASP A 23 6.32 0.79 -0.92
C ASP A 23 6.25 2.31 -1.07
N ASP A 24 5.73 2.81 -2.20
CA ASP A 24 5.51 4.25 -2.39
C ASP A 24 4.42 4.77 -1.45
N LEU A 25 3.30 4.06 -1.29
CA LEU A 25 2.29 4.40 -0.29
C LEU A 25 2.85 4.37 1.14
N LEU A 26 3.63 3.35 1.49
CA LEU A 26 4.24 3.24 2.81
C LEU A 26 5.24 4.36 3.08
N LYS A 27 5.97 4.84 2.06
CA LYS A 27 6.86 6.01 2.20
C LYS A 27 6.11 7.28 2.53
N ASP A 28 4.91 7.49 1.96
CA ASP A 28 4.07 8.63 2.31
C ASP A 28 3.69 8.61 3.80
N PHE A 29 3.41 7.42 4.35
CA PHE A 29 3.19 7.21 5.79
C PHE A 29 4.44 7.32 6.67
N LEU A 30 5.61 7.66 6.12
CA LEU A 30 6.77 8.09 6.91
C LEU A 30 6.75 9.61 7.16
N ASP A 31 5.97 10.38 6.40
CA ASP A 31 5.73 11.80 6.65
C ASP A 31 4.69 11.96 7.76
N GLU A 32 5.10 12.64 8.83
CA GLU A 32 4.22 12.94 9.95
C GLU A 32 2.95 13.70 9.56
N ARG A 33 3.05 14.61 8.57
CA ARG A 33 1.91 15.39 8.09
C ARG A 33 0.85 14.48 7.50
N TYR A 34 1.28 13.50 6.70
CA TYR A 34 0.40 12.53 6.07
C TYR A 34 -0.24 11.61 7.11
N ILE A 35 0.52 11.11 8.08
CA ILE A 35 -0.03 10.31 9.19
C ILE A 35 -1.14 11.09 9.93
N LYS A 36 -0.86 12.35 10.30
CA LYS A 36 -1.82 13.20 11.03
C LYS A 36 -3.07 13.46 10.21
N GLU A 37 -2.91 13.83 8.93
CA GLU A 37 -4.03 14.09 8.03
C GLU A 37 -4.89 12.84 7.82
N TYR A 38 -4.27 11.68 7.54
CA TYR A 38 -4.97 10.42 7.36
C TYR A 38 -5.77 10.02 8.59
N LEU A 39 -5.17 10.10 9.78
CA LEU A 39 -5.83 9.75 11.03
C LEU A 39 -6.93 10.73 11.42
N ALA A 40 -6.76 12.02 11.14
CA ALA A 40 -7.80 13.02 11.35
C ALA A 40 -9.00 12.77 10.42
N LEU A 41 -8.75 12.50 9.14
CA LEU A 41 -9.80 12.26 8.15
C LEU A 41 -10.54 10.94 8.40
N LYS A 42 -9.81 9.86 8.68
CA LYS A 42 -10.39 8.51 8.73
C LYS A 42 -10.89 8.12 10.12
N TYR A 43 -10.26 8.62 11.17
CA TYR A 43 -10.52 8.19 12.56
C TYR A 43 -10.87 9.34 13.51
N ASN A 44 -10.95 10.58 13.00
CA ASN A 44 -11.21 11.78 13.81
C ASN A 44 -10.20 11.96 14.98
N VAL A 45 -8.98 11.44 14.81
CA VAL A 45 -7.89 11.62 15.77
C VAL A 45 -7.23 12.97 15.50
N LYS A 46 -7.56 13.95 16.32
CA LYS A 46 -7.11 15.35 16.14
C LYS A 46 -5.71 15.62 16.64
N GLU A 47 -5.28 14.88 17.67
CA GLU A 47 -3.97 15.05 18.28
C GLU A 47 -3.29 13.69 18.44
N LEU A 48 -2.05 13.62 17.97
CA LEU A 48 -1.20 12.46 18.09
C LEU A 48 0.14 12.90 18.68
N SER A 49 0.57 12.27 19.76
CA SER A 49 1.84 12.62 20.40
C SER A 49 3.02 12.24 19.51
N ASN A 50 4.12 12.99 19.61
CA ASN A 50 5.35 12.72 18.87
C ASN A 50 5.87 11.30 19.13
N ILE A 51 5.70 10.78 20.34
CA ILE A 51 6.08 9.41 20.70
C ILE A 51 5.28 8.39 19.87
N LYS A 52 3.94 8.55 19.78
CA LYS A 52 3.09 7.65 18.97
C LYS A 52 3.43 7.73 17.48
N ILE A 53 3.75 8.92 16.99
CA ILE A 53 4.19 9.14 15.60
C ILE A 53 5.47 8.35 15.30
N GLU A 54 6.47 8.40 16.18
CA GLU A 54 7.71 7.66 15.98
C GLU A 54 7.49 6.14 16.04
N PHE A 55 6.60 5.65 16.90
CA PHE A 55 6.21 4.24 16.91
C PHE A 55 5.49 3.80 15.64
N ILE A 56 4.58 4.63 15.11
CA ILE A 56 3.93 4.38 13.83
C ILE A 56 4.97 4.31 12.71
N LYS A 57 5.85 5.32 12.60
CA LYS A 57 6.92 5.33 11.59
C LYS A 57 7.81 4.09 11.70
N LYS A 58 8.12 3.64 12.92
CA LYS A 58 8.86 2.38 13.13
C LYS A 58 8.09 1.18 12.58
N GLY A 59 6.80 1.05 12.88
CA GLY A 59 5.97 -0.04 12.35
C GLY A 59 5.81 -0.01 10.83
N VAL A 60 5.72 1.19 10.23
CA VAL A 60 5.67 1.36 8.77
C VAL A 60 7.02 0.95 8.13
N LYS A 61 8.15 1.30 8.75
CA LYS A 61 9.48 0.83 8.32
C LYS A 61 9.62 -0.68 8.42
N GLU A 62 9.09 -1.30 9.47
CA GLU A 62 9.06 -2.76 9.59
C GLU A 62 8.22 -3.38 8.47
N LEU A 63 7.06 -2.80 8.14
CA LEU A 63 6.20 -3.26 7.04
C LEU A 63 6.88 -3.14 5.67
N LEU A 64 7.68 -2.08 5.43
CA LEU A 64 8.50 -1.94 4.21
C LEU A 64 9.52 -3.08 4.03
N LEU A 65 10.03 -3.66 5.13
CA LEU A 65 10.99 -4.76 5.07
C LEU A 65 10.32 -6.11 4.81
N ILE A 66 9.01 -6.21 4.99
CA ILE A 66 8.26 -7.46 4.78
C ILE A 66 8.06 -7.65 3.27
N PRO A 67 8.40 -8.82 2.71
CA PRO A 67 8.15 -9.10 1.30
C PRO A 67 6.64 -9.10 1.02
N VAL A 68 6.26 -8.65 -0.17
CA VAL A 68 4.87 -8.71 -0.65
C VAL A 68 4.44 -10.17 -0.73
N ASP A 69 3.36 -10.53 -0.04
CA ASP A 69 2.75 -11.85 -0.15
C ASP A 69 1.94 -11.96 -1.44
N ILE A 70 2.51 -12.63 -2.43
CA ILE A 70 1.92 -12.77 -3.77
C ILE A 70 0.52 -13.41 -3.71
N LEU A 71 0.28 -14.34 -2.78
CA LEU A 71 -1.03 -14.98 -2.62
C LEU A 71 -2.08 -14.00 -2.09
N HIS A 72 -1.67 -13.08 -1.21
CA HIS A 72 -2.55 -12.02 -0.71
C HIS A 72 -2.99 -11.05 -1.82
N TYR A 73 -2.15 -10.89 -2.85
CA TYR A 73 -2.35 -9.94 -3.95
C TYR A 73 -2.80 -10.59 -5.27
N GLU A 74 -3.17 -11.87 -5.27
CA GLU A 74 -3.55 -12.61 -6.49
C GLU A 74 -4.71 -11.95 -7.26
N SER A 75 -5.72 -11.44 -6.55
CA SER A 75 -6.84 -10.72 -7.16
C SER A 75 -6.39 -9.42 -7.82
N MET A 76 -5.43 -8.74 -7.22
CA MET A 76 -4.86 -7.49 -7.74
C MET A 76 -3.99 -7.76 -8.95
N LEU A 77 -3.17 -8.82 -8.93
CA LEU A 77 -2.38 -9.28 -10.07
C LEU A 77 -3.26 -9.67 -11.26
N THR A 78 -4.36 -10.38 -10.99
CA THR A 78 -5.34 -10.77 -12.03
C THR A 78 -5.95 -9.53 -12.67
N THR A 79 -6.39 -8.57 -11.85
CA THR A 79 -6.93 -7.30 -12.35
C THR A 79 -5.90 -6.54 -13.17
N LEU A 80 -4.66 -6.40 -12.67
CA LEU A 80 -3.56 -5.72 -13.34
C LEU A 80 -3.24 -6.30 -14.73
N ARG A 81 -3.37 -7.62 -14.86
CA ARG A 81 -3.18 -8.35 -16.11
C ARG A 81 -4.32 -8.10 -17.10
N GLU A 82 -5.54 -7.92 -16.61
CA GLU A 82 -6.74 -7.71 -17.41
C GLU A 82 -6.95 -6.23 -17.80
N SER A 83 -6.43 -5.29 -17.02
CA SER A 83 -6.67 -3.84 -17.14
C SER A 83 -5.50 -3.04 -17.74
N GLU A 84 -4.57 -3.68 -18.44
CA GLU A 84 -3.37 -3.04 -19.03
C GLU A 84 -2.55 -2.20 -18.03
N GLY A 85 -2.46 -2.63 -16.77
CA GLY A 85 -1.65 -1.94 -15.75
C GLY A 85 -2.39 -0.93 -14.88
N VAL A 86 -3.72 -0.80 -15.01
CA VAL A 86 -4.51 0.03 -14.10
C VAL A 86 -4.89 -0.74 -12.84
N VAL A 87 -4.41 -0.27 -11.69
CA VAL A 87 -4.82 -0.81 -10.40
C VAL A 87 -6.23 -0.37 -10.05
N SER A 88 -7.10 -1.33 -9.73
CA SER A 88 -8.45 -1.04 -9.25
C SER A 88 -8.43 -0.40 -7.86
N VAL A 89 -9.51 0.30 -7.54
CA VAL A 89 -9.74 0.89 -6.21
C VAL A 89 -9.66 -0.18 -5.10
N GLU A 90 -10.06 -1.42 -5.40
CA GLU A 90 -9.99 -2.56 -4.48
C GLU A 90 -8.55 -2.97 -4.15
N GLY A 91 -7.63 -2.94 -5.12
CA GLY A 91 -6.21 -3.21 -4.87
C GLY A 91 -5.58 -2.20 -3.90
N ASN A 92 -5.98 -0.93 -3.99
CA ASN A 92 -5.55 0.09 -3.03
C ASN A 92 -6.06 -0.19 -1.61
N GLN A 93 -7.27 -0.76 -1.46
CA GLN A 93 -7.82 -1.06 -0.13
C GLN A 93 -7.00 -2.12 0.63
N LEU A 94 -6.41 -3.09 -0.07
CA LEU A 94 -5.55 -4.10 0.55
C LEU A 94 -4.33 -3.46 1.21
N PHE A 95 -3.66 -2.52 0.51
CA PHE A 95 -2.53 -1.80 1.08
C PHE A 95 -2.93 -0.98 2.31
N TYR A 96 -4.05 -0.25 2.24
CA TYR A 96 -4.54 0.52 3.38
C TYR A 96 -4.91 -0.38 4.57
N ALA A 97 -5.41 -1.60 4.34
CA ALA A 97 -5.72 -2.54 5.42
C ALA A 97 -4.46 -3.02 6.16
N GLU A 98 -3.33 -3.21 5.46
CA GLU A 98 -2.04 -3.52 6.11
C GLU A 98 -1.55 -2.34 6.95
N ILE A 99 -1.64 -1.13 6.41
CA ILE A 99 -1.23 0.10 7.10
C ILE A 99 -2.10 0.34 8.34
N GLU A 100 -3.40 0.11 8.23
CA GLU A 100 -4.32 0.23 9.38
C GLU A 100 -3.94 -0.67 10.54
N LYS A 101 -3.51 -1.90 10.29
CA LYS A 101 -3.04 -2.79 11.35
C LYS A 101 -1.87 -2.19 12.11
N VAL A 102 -0.96 -1.51 11.41
CA VAL A 102 0.17 -0.78 12.02
C VAL A 102 -0.34 0.42 12.82
N LEU A 103 -1.20 1.25 12.23
CA LEU A 103 -1.73 2.45 12.87
C LEU A 103 -2.50 2.11 14.15
N MET A 104 -3.40 1.13 14.09
CA MET A 104 -4.27 0.74 15.20
C MET A 104 -3.51 0.17 16.39
N ARG A 105 -2.40 -0.55 16.14
CA ARG A 105 -1.53 -1.08 17.19
C ARG A 105 -0.95 0.00 18.12
N TYR A 106 -0.84 1.24 17.65
CA TYR A 106 -0.25 2.35 18.42
C TYR A 106 -1.27 3.42 18.83
N LEU A 107 -2.52 3.31 18.34
CA LEU A 107 -3.61 4.19 18.74
C LEU A 107 -4.28 3.71 20.03
N TYR A 108 -4.50 2.40 20.16
CA TYR A 108 -5.08 1.73 21.33
C TYR A 108 -4.00 1.15 22.25
#